data_AF-A0A0C1K4E9-F1
#
_entry.id   AF-A0A0C1K4E9-F1
#
_cell.length_a   1.000
_cell.length_b   1.000
_cell.length_c   1.000
_cell.angle_alpha   90.00
_cell.angle_beta   90.00
_cell.angle_gamma   90.00
#
_symmetry.space_group_name_H-M   'P 1'
#
loop_
_entity.id
_entity.type
_entity.pdbx_description
1 polymer ?
#
loop_
_entity_poly.entity_id
_entity_poly.type
_entity_poly.pdbx_seq_one_letter_code
_entity_poly.pdbx_strand_id
1 'polypeptide(L)'
;MGYKVIRSFKDLNDPQKHDYVVGDSFPREGHDPSEEFISSLLTGYNSAGSIFIAVADEQEVNDEEKVDEKTPETSEDVQEEPATTEKSKGKRASKKVED
;
A
#
# COMPACT_ATOMS: atom_id res chain seq x y z
N MET A 1 -10.89 0.75 24.16
CA MET A 1 -10.32 -0.38 23.41
C MET A 1 -9.08 0.09 22.67
N GLY A 2 -7.98 -0.65 22.73
CA GLY A 2 -6.79 -0.39 21.90
C GLY A 2 -6.64 -1.49 20.85
N TYR A 3 -6.18 -1.14 19.66
CA TYR A 3 -5.87 -2.10 18.60
C TYR A 3 -4.38 -2.32 18.50
N LYS A 4 -3.99 -3.53 18.15
CA LYS A 4 -2.61 -3.90 17.90
C LYS A 4 -2.47 -4.39 16.47
N VAL A 5 -1.45 -3.87 15.79
CA VAL A 5 -1.14 -4.24 14.42
C VAL A 5 -0.59 -5.66 14.41
N ILE A 6 -1.22 -6.56 13.68
CA ILE A 6 -0.79 -7.96 13.52
C ILE A 6 -0.10 -8.20 12.19
N ARG A 7 -0.29 -7.29 11.23
CA ARG A 7 0.33 -7.35 9.90
C ARG A 7 0.74 -5.95 9.48
N SER A 8 1.96 -5.81 8.97
CA SER A 8 2.48 -4.51 8.52
C SER A 8 1.65 -3.94 7.37
N PHE A 9 1.28 -2.67 7.47
CA PHE A 9 0.58 -1.96 6.41
C PHE A 9 0.96 -0.47 6.41
N LYS A 10 0.80 0.16 5.25
CA LYS A 10 0.90 1.60 5.11
C LYS A 10 -0.49 2.20 5.22
N ASP A 11 -0.67 3.10 6.18
CA ASP A 11 -1.90 3.87 6.27
C ASP A 11 -1.87 5.04 5.28
N LEU A 12 -2.77 4.99 4.30
CA LEU A 12 -2.90 6.02 3.28
C LEU A 12 -3.85 7.14 3.70
N ASN A 13 -4.63 6.96 4.78
CA ASN A 13 -5.50 7.99 5.34
C ASN A 13 -4.71 8.97 6.22
N ASP A 14 -3.59 8.53 6.79
CA ASP A 14 -2.68 9.42 7.50
C ASP A 14 -1.92 10.36 6.53
N PRO A 15 -1.88 11.67 6.80
CA PRO A 15 -1.16 12.63 5.96
C PRO A 15 0.35 12.37 5.89
N GLN A 16 0.93 11.70 6.90
CA GLN A 16 2.34 11.33 6.93
C GLN A 16 2.59 9.95 6.29
N LYS A 17 1.54 9.27 5.82
CA LYS A 17 1.59 7.95 5.20
C LYS A 17 2.39 6.96 6.03
N HIS A 18 2.00 6.84 7.30
CA HIS A 18 2.76 6.03 8.26
C HIS A 18 2.79 4.55 7.86
N ASP A 19 3.97 3.94 7.93
CA ASP A 19 4.14 2.50 7.84
C ASP A 19 4.03 1.92 9.26
N TYR A 20 2.96 1.18 9.51
CA TYR A 20 2.76 0.42 10.74
C TYR A 20 3.42 -0.95 10.62
N VAL A 21 4.10 -1.40 11.68
CA VAL A 21 4.68 -2.75 11.74
C VAL A 21 3.95 -3.63 12.74
N VAL A 22 4.17 -4.94 12.65
CA VAL A 22 3.57 -5.90 13.59
C VAL A 22 3.99 -5.55 15.02
N GLY A 23 3.00 -5.41 15.90
CA GLY A 23 3.16 -5.04 17.29
C GLY A 23 2.92 -3.57 17.60
N ASP A 24 2.79 -2.71 16.58
CA ASP A 24 2.42 -1.30 16.78
C ASP A 24 1.04 -1.15 17.40
N SER A 25 0.87 -0.06 18.14
CA SER A 25 -0.43 0.38 18.65
C SER A 25 -1.13 1.23 17.60
N PHE A 26 -2.39 0.90 17.31
CA PHE A 26 -3.23 1.63 16.39
C PHE A 26 -4.49 2.15 17.09
N PRO A 27 -4.96 3.38 16.81
CA PRO A 27 -4.37 4.39 15.92
C PRO A 27 -3.20 5.20 16.54
N ARG A 28 -2.44 5.94 15.71
CA ARG A 28 -1.37 6.84 16.19
C ARG A 28 -1.91 8.00 17.01
N GLU A 29 -1.10 8.48 17.96
CA GLU A 29 -1.43 9.65 18.76
C GLU A 29 -1.65 10.88 17.85
N GLY A 30 -2.82 11.52 17.98
CA GLY A 30 -3.21 12.67 17.16
C GLY A 30 -3.79 12.32 15.79
N HIS A 31 -3.97 11.03 15.46
CA HIS A 31 -4.69 10.58 14.28
C HIS A 31 -5.94 9.79 14.67
N ASP A 32 -7.10 10.24 14.20
CA ASP A 32 -8.39 9.60 14.47
C ASP A 32 -8.96 9.06 13.15
N PRO A 33 -8.72 7.78 12.83
CA PRO A 33 -9.26 7.17 11.62
C PRO A 33 -10.76 6.91 11.77
N SER A 34 -11.47 6.87 10.65
CA SER A 34 -12.91 6.57 10.64
C SER A 34 -13.19 5.13 11.08
N GLU A 35 -14.29 4.90 11.80
CA GLU A 35 -14.66 3.56 12.28
C GLU A 35 -14.81 2.52 11.15
N GLU A 36 -15.28 2.93 9.96
CA GLU A 36 -15.34 2.06 8.78
C GLU A 36 -13.94 1.60 8.33
N PHE A 37 -12.94 2.49 8.43
CA PHE A 37 -11.57 2.15 8.12
C PHE A 37 -10.99 1.18 9.15
N ILE A 38 -11.20 1.44 10.45
CA ILE A 38 -10.78 0.55 11.53
C ILE A 38 -11.42 -0.85 11.31
N SER A 39 -12.71 -0.89 11.01
CA SER A 39 -13.44 -2.13 10.75
C SER A 39 -12.90 -2.86 9.52
N SER A 40 -12.51 -2.15 8.46
CA SER A 40 -11.89 -2.75 7.27
C SER A 40 -10.53 -3.40 7.57
N LEU A 41 -9.76 -2.84 8.50
CA LEU A 41 -8.48 -3.40 8.95
C LEU A 41 -8.68 -4.58 9.92
N LEU A 42 -9.74 -4.54 10.73
CA LEU A 42 -10.09 -5.57 11.71
C LEU A 42 -10.72 -6.81 11.05
N THR A 43 -11.61 -6.60 10.08
CA THR A 43 -12.33 -7.69 9.38
C THR A 43 -11.58 -8.22 8.16
N GLY A 44 -10.59 -7.46 7.67
CA GLY A 44 -9.91 -7.76 6.41
C GLY A 44 -10.71 -7.39 5.17
N TYR A 45 -11.89 -6.75 5.31
CA TYR A 45 -12.67 -6.20 4.19
C TYR A 45 -12.05 -4.88 3.67
N ASN A 46 -10.79 -4.97 3.26
CA ASN A 46 -10.03 -3.89 2.65
C ASN A 46 -9.53 -4.33 1.26
N SER A 47 -8.93 -3.41 0.51
CA SER A 47 -8.45 -3.73 -0.85
C SER A 47 -7.38 -4.82 -0.91
N ALA A 48 -6.72 -5.13 0.21
CA ALA A 48 -5.75 -6.22 0.29
C ALA A 48 -6.40 -7.56 0.70
N GLY A 49 -7.66 -7.56 1.14
CA GLY A 49 -8.38 -8.76 1.58
C GLY A 49 -7.71 -9.45 2.76
N SER A 50 -7.08 -8.70 3.67
CA SER A 50 -6.29 -9.24 4.79
C SER A 50 -6.52 -8.46 6.06
N ILE A 51 -6.56 -9.14 7.20
CA ILE A 51 -6.66 -8.50 8.52
C ILE A 51 -5.31 -7.88 8.88
N PHE A 52 -5.32 -6.61 9.30
CA PHE A 52 -4.11 -5.85 9.66
C PHE A 52 -4.00 -5.53 11.15
N ILE A 53 -5.12 -5.41 11.84
CA ILE A 53 -5.18 -5.09 13.26
C ILE A 53 -6.07 -6.09 14.01
N ALA A 54 -5.80 -6.28 15.29
CA ALA A 54 -6.63 -7.05 16.22
C ALA A 54 -6.90 -6.23 17.49
N VAL A 55 -7.97 -6.55 18.22
CA VAL A 55 -8.24 -5.93 19.52
C VAL A 55 -7.18 -6.43 20.52
N ALA A 56 -6.49 -5.52 21.20
CA ALA A 56 -5.38 -5.87 22.08
C ALA A 56 -5.77 -6.75 23.28
N ASP A 57 -7.06 -6.79 23.62
CA ASP A 57 -7.64 -7.62 24.69
C ASP A 57 -8.04 -9.01 24.19
N GLU A 58 -8.39 -9.14 22.91
CA GLU A 58 -8.81 -10.39 22.25
C GLU A 58 -7.60 -11.05 21.58
N GLN A 59 -6.50 -11.19 22.31
CA GLN A 59 -5.32 -11.94 21.87
C GLN A 59 -5.60 -13.46 21.89
N GLU A 60 -6.66 -13.86 21.19
CA GLU A 60 -7.04 -15.23 20.84
C GLU A 60 -7.24 -15.24 19.32
N VAL A 61 -6.20 -14.82 18.59
CA VAL A 61 -6.22 -14.80 17.12
C VAL A 61 -6.31 -16.24 16.61
N ASN A 62 -7.53 -16.58 16.21
CA ASN A 62 -7.87 -17.64 15.28
C ASN A 62 -7.14 -17.36 13.96
N ASP A 63 -5.84 -17.71 13.90
CA ASP A 63 -4.97 -17.69 12.72
C ASP A 63 -5.35 -18.80 11.72
N GLU A 64 -6.65 -19.10 11.61
CA GLU A 64 -7.19 -20.27 10.90
C GLU A 64 -8.07 -19.87 9.71
N GLU A 65 -7.89 -18.65 9.17
CA GLU A 65 -8.34 -18.35 7.80
C GLU A 65 -7.15 -18.25 6.84
N LYS A 66 -6.68 -19.45 6.51
CA LYS A 66 -6.40 -19.86 5.14
C LYS A 66 -5.26 -19.11 4.44
N VAL A 67 -4.08 -19.67 4.68
CA VAL A 67 -3.13 -20.03 3.62
C VAL A 67 -3.90 -20.50 2.37
N ASP A 68 -4.17 -19.60 1.42
CA ASP A 68 -4.32 -19.98 0.01
C ASP A 68 -2.98 -19.69 -0.66
N GLU A 69 -2.10 -20.66 -0.42
CA GLU A 69 -0.96 -20.97 -1.26
C GLU A 69 -1.44 -21.13 -2.70
N LYS A 70 -1.36 -20.05 -3.48
CA LYS A 70 -1.19 -20.12 -4.94
C LYS A 70 -0.15 -19.11 -5.40
N THR A 71 1.09 -19.40 -5.05
CA THR A 71 2.15 -19.32 -6.06
C THR A 71 1.92 -20.48 -7.03
N PRO A 72 1.79 -20.17 -8.32
CA PRO A 72 2.71 -20.75 -9.29
C PRO A 72 3.51 -19.59 -9.90
N GLU A 73 4.81 -19.58 -9.66
CA GLU A 73 5.79 -19.99 -10.67
C GLU A 73 5.99 -18.92 -11.75
N THR A 74 7.19 -18.33 -11.68
CA THR A 74 8.04 -17.99 -12.81
C THR A 74 7.37 -17.93 -14.19
N SER A 75 7.24 -16.73 -14.72
CA SER A 75 7.35 -16.50 -16.15
C SER A 75 8.43 -15.45 -16.34
N GLU A 76 9.65 -15.95 -16.25
CA GLU A 76 10.79 -15.51 -17.03
C GLU A 76 10.31 -15.37 -18.49
N ASP A 77 9.99 -14.15 -18.91
CA ASP A 77 9.93 -13.78 -20.33
C ASP A 77 10.83 -12.57 -20.54
N VAL A 78 12.09 -12.93 -20.79
CA VAL A 78 13.10 -12.08 -21.40
C VAL A 78 12.91 -12.18 -22.92
N GLN A 79 12.93 -11.02 -23.58
CA GLN A 79 12.90 -10.69 -25.02
C GLN A 79 11.54 -10.06 -25.41
N GLU A 80 11.47 -8.81 -25.84
CA GLU A 80 12.20 -8.29 -27.00
C GLU A 80 12.20 -6.74 -26.97
N GLU A 81 13.37 -6.11 -26.87
CA GLU A 81 13.60 -4.83 -27.58
C GLU A 81 13.76 -5.18 -29.07
N PRO A 82 13.16 -4.39 -29.98
CA PRO A 82 14.02 -3.43 -30.65
C PRO A 82 13.38 -2.06 -30.90
N ALA A 83 14.14 -1.04 -30.49
CA ALA A 83 14.34 0.24 -31.15
C ALA A 83 13.41 0.65 -32.31
N THR A 84 12.65 1.73 -32.12
CA THR A 84 12.58 2.79 -33.12
C THR A 84 12.71 4.16 -32.47
N THR A 85 13.84 4.77 -32.78
CA THR A 85 14.13 6.20 -32.77
C THR A 85 12.95 7.09 -33.16
N GLU A 86 12.66 8.14 -32.39
CA GLU A 86 12.46 9.46 -33.02
C GLU A 86 12.84 10.62 -32.09
N LYS A 87 14.00 11.20 -32.38
CA LYS A 87 14.47 12.48 -31.86
C LYS A 87 13.64 13.59 -32.49
N SER A 88 12.55 14.03 -31.85
CA SER A 88 11.97 15.34 -32.16
C SER A 88 12.57 16.40 -31.24
N LYS A 89 13.71 16.94 -31.71
CA LYS A 89 14.29 18.21 -31.27
C LYS A 89 13.25 19.32 -31.43
N GLY A 90 12.54 19.63 -30.35
CA GLY A 90 11.85 20.91 -30.18
C GLY A 90 12.88 22.03 -30.05
N LYS A 91 13.42 22.50 -31.18
CA LYS A 91 14.20 23.74 -31.24
C LYS A 91 13.29 24.88 -30.79
N ARG A 92 13.50 25.36 -29.57
CA ARG A 92 13.20 26.73 -29.19
C ARG A 92 14.10 27.65 -30.03
N ALA A 93 13.53 28.26 -31.06
CA ALA A 93 14.14 29.39 -31.73
C ALA A 93 13.02 30.29 -32.26
N SER A 94 12.73 31.36 -31.53
CA SER A 94 12.14 32.61 -32.01
C SER A 94 12.16 33.61 -30.86
N LYS A 95 13.31 34.24 -30.64
CA LYS A 95 13.40 35.48 -29.88
C LYS A 95 14.28 36.49 -30.63
N LYS A 96 13.61 37.54 -31.11
CA LYS A 96 14.05 38.91 -31.44
C LYS A 96 15.06 39.13 -32.58
N VAL A 97 14.72 40.08 -33.45
CA VAL A 97 15.42 41.37 -33.77
C VAL A 97 15.16 41.72 -35.26
N GLU A 98 14.31 42.69 -35.59
CA GLU A 98 14.59 44.14 -35.79
C GLU A 98 15.48 44.43 -37.02
N ASP A 99 14.84 44.76 -38.15
CA ASP A 99 15.08 45.93 -39.04
C ASP A 99 13.98 45.97 -40.12
#